data_AF-A0A0J1D4H3-F1
#
_entry.id   AF-A0A0J1D4H3-F1
#
_cell.length_a   1.000
_cell.length_b   1.000
_cell.length_c   1.000
_cell.angle_alpha   90.00
_cell.angle_beta   90.00
_cell.angle_gamma   90.00
#
_symmetry.space_group_name_H-M   'P 1'
#
loop_
_entity.id
_entity.type
_entity.pdbx_description
1 polymer ?
#
loop_
_entity_poly.entity_id
_entity_poly.type
_entity_poly.pdbx_seq_one_letter_code
_entity_poly.pdbx_strand_id
1 'polypeptide(L)'
;MDSQMLAKDAVKSTPTNVHVHLYYGVDPSRYRKDENVGCLYGYHYAESESMALSYSQDHPEGRVLRTIRRGLKAFLGCDLIHAFRNRAALLEADVIWTHTEREYLSA
;
A
#
# COMPACT_ATOMS: atom_id res chain seq x y z
N MET A 1 -10.32 38.56 18.79
CA MET A 1 -9.38 37.61 18.16
C MET A 1 -9.73 36.25 18.71
N ASP A 2 -10.47 35.48 17.91
CA ASP A 2 -11.38 34.43 18.37
C ASP A 2 -10.67 33.18 18.88
N SER A 3 -11.06 32.77 20.08
CA SER A 3 -10.69 31.48 20.70
C SER A 3 -11.10 30.26 19.84
N GLN A 4 -12.00 30.43 18.87
CA GLN A 4 -12.35 29.39 17.89
C GLN A 4 -11.24 29.12 16.86
N MET A 5 -10.34 30.07 16.61
CA MET A 5 -9.22 29.87 15.68
C MET A 5 -8.10 29.03 16.32
N LEU A 6 -7.83 29.22 17.62
CA LEU A 6 -6.85 28.45 18.40
C LEU A 6 -7.28 27.00 18.68
N ALA A 7 -8.59 26.73 18.78
CA ALA A 7 -9.10 25.38 19.03
C ALA A 7 -8.96 24.45 17.81
N LYS A 8 -8.88 25.02 16.60
CA LYS A 8 -8.76 24.25 15.34
C LYS A 8 -7.34 23.71 15.13
N ASP A 9 -6.35 24.33 15.76
CA ASP A 9 -4.92 23.97 15.65
C ASP A 9 -4.47 22.94 16.71
N ALA A 10 -5.32 22.58 17.68
CA ALA A 10 -4.91 21.85 18.87
C ALA A 10 -5.31 20.35 18.92
N VAL A 11 -5.99 19.82 17.90
CA VAL A 11 -6.06 18.36 17.71
C VAL A 11 -4.94 17.98 16.76
N LYS A 12 -3.80 17.57 17.31
CA LYS A 12 -2.85 16.74 16.56
C LYS A 12 -3.58 15.43 16.25
N SER A 13 -4.36 15.42 15.16
CA SER A 13 -5.02 14.21 14.69
C SER A 13 -3.92 13.24 14.32
N THR A 14 -4.02 11.99 14.80
CA THR A 14 -3.17 10.92 14.31
C THR A 14 -3.20 10.95 12.78
N PRO A 15 -2.04 10.93 12.10
CA PRO A 15 -2.00 10.91 10.64
C PRO A 15 -2.85 9.75 10.13
N THR A 16 -3.58 9.96 9.03
CA THR A 16 -4.38 8.88 8.41
C THR A 16 -3.43 7.77 7.98
N ASN A 17 -3.65 6.55 8.47
CA ASN A 17 -2.85 5.39 8.11
C ASN A 17 -3.32 4.83 6.77
N VAL A 18 -2.53 5.04 5.73
CA VAL A 18 -2.84 4.58 4.38
C VAL A 18 -1.96 3.39 4.02
N HIS A 19 -2.57 2.26 3.74
CA HIS A 19 -1.86 1.08 3.25
C HIS A 19 -1.95 0.98 1.72
N VAL A 20 -0.82 1.17 1.06
CA VAL A 20 -0.67 1.00 -0.39
C VAL A 20 -0.44 -0.48 -0.68
N HIS A 21 -1.50 -1.15 -1.11
CA HIS A 21 -1.51 -2.56 -1.45
C HIS A 21 -1.21 -2.77 -2.93
N LEU A 22 0.07 -2.98 -3.24
CA LEU A 22 0.56 -3.30 -4.58
C LEU A 22 0.51 -4.80 -4.85
N TYR A 23 0.63 -5.20 -6.12
CA TYR A 23 0.70 -6.60 -6.50
C TYR A 23 2.01 -7.26 -6.04
N TYR A 24 2.01 -8.59 -5.90
CA TYR A 24 3.23 -9.33 -5.57
C TYR A 24 4.31 -9.12 -6.64
N GLY A 25 5.51 -8.75 -6.24
CA GLY A 25 6.66 -8.52 -7.11
C GLY A 25 7.14 -7.07 -7.11
N VAL A 26 6.34 -6.15 -6.57
CA VAL A 26 6.62 -4.69 -6.55
C VAL A 26 6.68 -4.13 -5.14
N ASP A 27 7.19 -4.94 -4.22
CA ASP A 27 7.53 -4.53 -2.86
C ASP A 27 8.48 -3.31 -2.88
N PRO A 28 8.06 -2.14 -2.33
CA PRO A 28 8.84 -0.91 -2.29
C PRO A 28 10.18 -1.03 -1.56
N SER A 29 10.33 -1.99 -0.64
CA SER A 29 11.59 -2.25 0.04
C SER A 29 12.70 -2.76 -0.89
N ARG A 30 12.31 -3.30 -2.05
CA ARG A 30 13.25 -3.73 -3.10
C ARG A 30 13.65 -2.61 -4.06
N TYR A 31 12.96 -1.48 -4.03
CA TYR A 31 13.34 -0.29 -4.79
C TYR A 31 14.38 0.49 -3.99
N ARG A 32 15.47 0.89 -4.65
CA ARG A 32 16.63 1.49 -4.00
C ARG A 32 16.22 2.80 -3.31
N LYS A 33 16.17 2.79 -1.97
CA LYS A 33 15.89 3.96 -1.14
C LYS A 33 16.80 5.15 -1.44
N ASP A 34 18.04 4.90 -1.86
CA ASP A 34 19.08 5.92 -2.00
C ASP A 34 19.07 6.64 -3.37
N GLU A 35 18.31 6.15 -4.35
CA GLU A 35 18.31 6.71 -5.71
C GLU A 35 17.08 7.60 -6.02
N ASN A 36 16.20 7.89 -5.04
CA ASN A 36 14.93 8.57 -5.27
C ASN A 36 14.05 7.92 -6.36
N VAL A 37 14.34 6.66 -6.72
CA VAL A 37 13.46 5.81 -7.53
C VAL A 37 12.44 5.21 -6.56
N GLY A 38 11.72 6.10 -5.86
CA GLY A 38 10.76 5.74 -4.84
C GLY A 38 9.63 4.98 -5.51
N CYS A 39 9.25 3.85 -4.88
CA CYS A 39 8.01 3.08 -5.06
C CYS A 39 7.26 3.28 -6.38
N LEU A 40 7.01 2.19 -7.11
CA LEU A 40 6.13 2.16 -8.29
C LEU A 40 4.94 3.14 -8.13
N TYR A 41 4.74 4.01 -9.12
CA TYR A 41 3.73 5.09 -9.16
C TYR A 41 3.93 6.31 -8.25
N GLY A 42 5.03 6.41 -7.50
CA GLY A 42 5.38 7.64 -6.78
C GLY A 42 4.54 7.91 -5.52
N TYR A 43 3.89 6.89 -4.95
CA TYR A 43 3.03 7.05 -3.76
C TYR A 43 3.71 7.75 -2.58
N HIS A 44 5.04 7.62 -2.45
CA HIS A 44 5.82 8.30 -1.42
C HIS A 44 5.67 9.83 -1.42
N TYR A 45 5.31 10.46 -2.54
CA TYR A 45 5.00 11.89 -2.60
C TYR A 45 3.74 12.29 -1.82
N ALA A 46 2.85 11.34 -1.51
CA ALA A 46 1.66 11.60 -0.71
C ALA A 46 1.93 11.59 0.80
N GLU A 47 3.12 11.15 1.23
CA GLU A 47 3.50 11.13 2.65
C GLU A 47 3.63 12.57 3.18
N SER A 48 2.95 12.84 4.29
CA SER A 48 2.87 14.18 4.88
C SER A 48 2.57 14.08 6.38
N GLU A 49 2.58 15.22 7.09
CA GLU A 49 2.18 15.25 8.51
C GLU A 49 0.75 14.75 8.76
N SER A 50 -0.10 14.79 7.74
CA SER A 50 -1.50 14.36 7.81
C SER A 50 -1.73 12.91 7.37
N MET A 51 -0.74 12.28 6.73
CA MET A 51 -0.91 11.00 6.05
C MET A 51 0.35 10.15 6.16
N ALA A 52 0.23 9.02 6.86
CA ALA A 52 1.29 8.05 7.03
C ALA A 52 1.09 6.88 6.06
N LEU A 53 2.13 6.51 5.31
CA LEU A 53 2.02 5.45 4.31
C LEU A 53 2.70 4.17 4.77
N SER A 54 2.02 3.05 4.59
CA SER A 54 2.60 1.71 4.63
C SER A 54 2.40 1.02 3.28
N TYR A 55 3.18 -0.02 3.00
CA TYR A 55 3.16 -0.70 1.71
C TYR A 55 3.05 -2.21 1.89
N SER A 56 2.42 -2.89 0.93
CA SER A 56 2.42 -4.34 0.88
C SER A 56 3.84 -4.90 0.70
N GLN A 57 4.09 -6.05 1.32
CA GLN A 57 5.39 -6.72 1.30
C GLN A 57 5.32 -8.06 0.57
N ASP A 58 6.39 -8.36 -0.16
CA ASP A 58 6.58 -9.65 -0.81
C ASP A 58 7.18 -10.66 0.18
N HIS A 59 6.34 -11.55 0.69
CA HIS A 59 6.82 -12.65 1.52
C HIS A 59 7.53 -13.71 0.66
N PRO A 60 8.76 -14.13 1.01
CA PRO A 60 9.49 -15.18 0.29
C PRO A 60 8.65 -16.44 0.06
N GLU A 61 8.75 -16.99 -1.15
CA GLU A 61 7.96 -18.15 -1.59
C GLU A 61 8.86 -19.24 -2.14
N GLY A 62 8.67 -20.48 -1.68
CA GLY A 62 9.18 -21.66 -2.38
C GLY A 62 8.44 -21.89 -3.70
N ARG A 63 9.03 -22.72 -4.58
CA ARG A 63 8.47 -23.01 -5.92
C ARG A 63 7.02 -23.50 -5.86
N VAL A 64 6.69 -24.36 -4.90
CA VAL A 64 5.33 -24.92 -4.73
C VAL A 64 4.31 -23.82 -4.45
N LEU A 65 4.59 -22.97 -3.44
CA LEU A 65 3.66 -21.92 -3.04
C LEU A 65 3.48 -20.86 -4.13
N ARG A 66 4.55 -20.55 -4.86
CA ARG A 66 4.49 -19.67 -6.03
C ARG A 66 3.53 -20.20 -7.10
N THR A 67 3.56 -21.51 -7.37
CA THR A 67 2.64 -22.14 -8.33
C THR A 67 1.21 -22.07 -7.84
N ILE A 68 0.96 -22.40 -6.56
CA ILE A 68 -0.37 -22.33 -5.96
C ILE A 68 -0.94 -20.92 -6.03
N ARG A 69 -0.15 -19.90 -5.63
CA ARG A 69 -0.57 -18.49 -5.67
C ARG A 69 -0.97 -18.06 -7.08
N ARG A 70 -0.14 -18.38 -8.08
CA ARG A 70 -0.43 -18.04 -9.48
C ARG A 70 -1.68 -18.75 -9.99
N GLY A 71 -1.87 -20.03 -9.65
CA GLY A 71 -3.08 -20.78 -9.99
C GLY A 71 -4.34 -20.17 -9.38
N LEU A 72 -4.31 -19.85 -8.08
CA LEU A 72 -5.42 -19.19 -7.40
C LEU A 72 -5.68 -17.78 -7.95
N LYS A 73 -4.64 -16.98 -8.21
CA LYS A 73 -4.78 -15.65 -8.83
C LYS A 73 -5.47 -15.74 -10.19
N ALA A 74 -5.09 -16.71 -11.02
CA ALA A 74 -5.71 -16.91 -12.33
C ALA A 74 -7.17 -17.33 -12.24
N PHE A 75 -7.52 -18.17 -11.26
CA PHE A 75 -8.89 -18.65 -11.07
C PHE A 75 -9.82 -17.60 -10.44
N LEU A 76 -9.33 -16.85 -9.44
CA LEU A 76 -10.13 -15.91 -8.64
C LEU A 76 -10.08 -14.47 -9.16
N GLY A 77 -9.12 -14.15 -10.02
CA GLY A 77 -8.89 -12.79 -10.52
C GLY A 77 -8.17 -11.86 -9.54
N CYS A 78 -7.84 -12.32 -8.33
CA CYS A 78 -7.09 -11.55 -7.33
C CYS A 78 -6.08 -12.43 -6.58
N ASP A 79 -5.02 -11.81 -6.06
CA ASP A 79 -3.96 -12.52 -5.32
C ASP A 79 -4.31 -12.67 -3.83
N LEU A 80 -5.21 -13.61 -3.52
CA LEU A 80 -5.66 -13.85 -2.14
C LEU A 80 -4.52 -14.22 -1.18
N ILE A 81 -3.50 -14.96 -1.65
CA ILE A 81 -2.38 -15.35 -0.80
C ILE A 81 -1.56 -14.11 -0.41
N HIS A 82 -1.30 -13.22 -1.35
CA HIS A 82 -0.59 -11.97 -1.07
C HIS A 82 -1.39 -11.05 -0.13
N ALA A 83 -2.69 -10.89 -0.38
CA ALA A 83 -3.57 -10.12 0.50
C ALA A 83 -3.61 -10.70 1.92
N PHE A 84 -3.78 -12.02 2.05
CA PHE A 84 -3.83 -12.68 3.35
C PHE A 84 -2.52 -12.56 4.14
N ARG A 85 -1.38 -12.58 3.46
CA ARG A 85 -0.07 -12.39 4.11
C ARG A 85 0.14 -10.97 4.61
N ASN A 86 -0.43 -9.98 3.92
CA ASN A 86 -0.45 -8.58 4.33
C ASN A 86 -1.66 -8.20 5.21
N ARG A 87 -2.45 -9.17 5.68
CA ARG A 87 -3.73 -8.93 6.39
C ARG A 87 -3.61 -8.02 7.62
N ALA A 88 -2.50 -8.05 8.35
CA ALA A 88 -2.32 -7.20 9.53
C ALA A 88 -2.36 -5.73 9.13
N ALA A 89 -1.53 -5.34 8.16
CA ALA A 89 -1.51 -3.97 7.64
C ALA A 89 -2.84 -3.58 6.97
N LEU A 90 -3.52 -4.50 6.29
CA LEU A 90 -4.85 -4.25 5.70
C LEU A 90 -5.91 -3.99 6.77
N LEU A 91 -5.86 -4.70 7.90
CA LEU A 91 -6.84 -4.55 8.99
C LEU A 91 -6.53 -3.34 9.89
N GLU A 92 -5.28 -2.90 9.94
CA GLU A 92 -4.82 -1.74 10.72
C GLU A 92 -4.92 -0.41 9.96
N ALA A 93 -5.17 -0.44 8.66
CA ALA A 93 -5.26 0.76 7.82
C ALA A 93 -6.60 1.47 7.95
N ASP A 94 -6.56 2.81 7.97
CA ASP A 94 -7.76 3.65 7.83
C ASP A 94 -8.24 3.65 6.37
N VAL A 95 -7.28 3.64 5.44
CA VAL A 95 -7.53 3.65 3.99
C VAL A 95 -6.61 2.65 3.30
N ILE A 96 -7.16 1.86 2.38
CA ILE A 96 -6.38 0.95 1.54
C ILE A 96 -6.35 1.52 0.12
N TRP A 97 -5.15 1.78 -0.39
CA TRP A 97 -4.93 2.14 -1.79
C TRP A 97 -4.53 0.89 -2.57
N THR A 98 -5.41 0.43 -3.45
CA THR A 98 -5.12 -0.68 -4.36
C THR A 98 -4.85 -0.15 -5.76
N HIS A 99 -3.76 -0.59 -6.39
CA HIS A 99 -3.57 -0.38 -7.83
C HIS A 99 -3.78 -1.71 -8.56
N THR A 100 -4.76 -1.76 -9.46
CA THR A 100 -5.05 -2.99 -10.21
C THR A 100 -4.32 -2.95 -11.55
N GLU A 101 -3.71 -4.08 -11.94
CA GLU A 101 -2.94 -4.24 -13.19
C GLU A 101 -3.78 -4.07 -14.49
N ARG A 102 -5.08 -3.73 -14.40
CA ARG A 102 -6.04 -3.70 -15.51
C ARG A 102 -6.51 -2.31 -15.94
N GLU A 103 -6.03 -1.24 -15.35
CA GLU A 103 -6.36 0.10 -15.85
C GLU A 103 -5.50 0.45 -17.07
N TYR A 104 -5.86 -0.16 -18.20
CA TYR A 104 -5.53 0.34 -19.52
C TYR A 104 -6.43 1.57 -19.75
N LEU A 105 -5.97 2.77 -19.34
CA LEU A 105 -6.65 4.06 -19.59
C LEU A 105 -6.27 4.66 -20.97
N SER A 106 -6.02 3.82 -21.97
CA SER A 106 -5.86 4.25 -23.36
C SER A 106 -6.52 3.27 -24.31
N ALA A 107 -7.57 3.71 -25.01
CA ALA A 107 -8.11 3.04 -26.19
C ALA A 107 -7.26 3.34 -27.42
#